data_AF-A0A8J3FYS4-F1
#
_entry.id   AF-A0A8J3FYS4-F1
#
_cell.length_a   1.000
_cell.length_b   1.000
_cell.length_c   1.000
_cell.angle_alpha   90.00
_cell.angle_beta   90.00
_cell.angle_gamma   90.00
#
_symmetry.space_group_name_H-M   'P 1'
#
loop_
_entity.id
_entity.type
_entity.pdbx_description
1 polymer ?
#
loop_
_entity_poly.entity_id
_entity_poly.type
_entity_poly.pdbx_seq_one_letter_code
_entity_poly.pdbx_strand_id
1 'polypeptide(L)'
;MALRKTVRSRRLGKQLHRLREDAQLSQEELAERVNSSGAGKRLTTTHLSRVESGLARITADHLARIVQATGGPASKVDELEELRHRADERGWWQEYRPYVPEPVEMLAELGEDATSIRSYDLAFVQGLLQTERYAEAVIGAARAHVKPVDIDRLVDLRMRRQKRLSDPDFEGMAAVMTEGVIRTIVGGHEVMREQLQHLIKVAHDLPVAVHVLPFVAGALPGSDSLVIFTFPHEGDGEAVFVDSDTASRIYEDRDPVKQCTYTVNAAVAQALSVRESLDLIAQVMEEL
;
A
#
# COMPACT_ATOMS: atom_id res chain seq x y z
N MET A 1 -2.21 -19.96 -18.70
CA MET A 1 -1.46 -19.52 -17.50
C MET A 1 -2.50 -19.01 -16.50
N ALA A 2 -2.56 -19.53 -15.29
CA ALA A 2 -3.55 -19.07 -14.30
C ALA A 2 -3.29 -17.59 -13.98
N LEU A 3 -4.35 -16.77 -13.91
CA LEU A 3 -4.25 -15.37 -13.49
C LEU A 3 -3.73 -15.35 -12.05
N ARG A 4 -2.59 -14.68 -11.79
CA ARG A 4 -2.11 -14.46 -10.42
C ARG A 4 -3.02 -13.43 -9.75
N LYS A 5 -3.40 -13.69 -8.50
CA LYS A 5 -4.33 -12.89 -7.71
C LYS A 5 -3.67 -11.58 -7.24
N THR A 6 -3.73 -10.52 -8.07
CA THR A 6 -3.19 -9.19 -7.75
C THR A 6 -4.04 -8.46 -6.71
N VAL A 7 -3.51 -7.43 -6.04
CA VAL A 7 -4.29 -6.66 -5.06
C VAL A 7 -5.50 -5.99 -5.71
N ARG A 8 -5.31 -5.39 -6.88
CA ARG A 8 -6.39 -4.77 -7.69
C ARG A 8 -7.52 -5.74 -7.97
N SER A 9 -7.19 -6.97 -8.38
CA SER A 9 -8.21 -8.00 -8.64
C SER A 9 -8.97 -8.43 -7.37
N ARG A 10 -8.29 -8.44 -6.21
CA ARG A 10 -8.92 -8.74 -4.91
C ARG A 10 -9.86 -7.63 -4.46
N ARG A 11 -9.43 -6.37 -4.57
CA ARG A 11 -10.24 -5.19 -4.26
C ARG A 11 -11.50 -5.13 -5.13
N LEU A 12 -11.36 -5.35 -6.44
CA LEU A 12 -12.52 -5.43 -7.35
C LEU A 12 -13.47 -6.55 -6.95
N GLY A 13 -12.94 -7.76 -6.70
CA GLY A 13 -13.72 -8.90 -6.26
C GLY A 13 -14.48 -8.63 -4.95
N LYS A 14 -13.82 -8.00 -3.97
CA LYS A 14 -14.42 -7.59 -2.69
C LYS A 14 -15.54 -6.56 -2.86
N GLN A 15 -15.35 -5.58 -3.73
CA GLN A 15 -16.38 -4.59 -4.04
C GLN A 15 -17.63 -5.24 -4.66
N LEU A 16 -17.44 -6.14 -5.64
CA LEU A 16 -18.54 -6.89 -6.25
C LEU A 16 -19.23 -7.83 -5.24
N HIS A 17 -18.45 -8.47 -4.38
CA HIS A 17 -18.96 -9.30 -3.29
C HIS A 17 -19.83 -8.49 -2.32
N ARG A 18 -19.37 -7.32 -1.87
CA ARG A 18 -20.14 -6.41 -1.00
C ARG A 18 -21.45 -5.98 -1.65
N LEU A 19 -21.41 -5.54 -2.92
CA LEU A 19 -22.63 -5.19 -3.67
C LEU A 19 -23.66 -6.33 -3.68
N ARG A 20 -23.19 -7.58 -3.80
CA ARG A 20 -24.05 -8.75 -3.77
C ARG A 20 -24.64 -9.01 -2.38
N GLU A 21 -23.81 -8.96 -1.34
CA GLU A 21 -24.23 -9.19 0.06
C GLU A 21 -25.19 -8.09 0.54
N ASP A 22 -24.94 -6.82 0.19
CA ASP A 22 -25.81 -5.68 0.53
C ASP A 22 -27.17 -5.79 -0.16
N ALA A 23 -27.20 -6.36 -1.36
CA ALA A 23 -28.45 -6.71 -2.06
C ALA A 23 -29.10 -8.00 -1.56
N GLN A 24 -28.49 -8.68 -0.57
CA GLN A 24 -28.95 -9.94 0.03
C GLN A 24 -29.13 -11.08 -0.97
N LEU A 25 -28.27 -11.15 -1.99
CA LEU A 25 -28.33 -12.15 -3.04
C LEU A 25 -27.25 -13.23 -2.84
N SER A 26 -27.59 -14.49 -3.08
CA SER A 26 -26.58 -15.53 -3.32
C SER A 26 -25.88 -15.33 -4.69
N GLN A 27 -24.75 -16.00 -4.90
CA GLN A 27 -24.06 -15.98 -6.19
C GLN A 27 -24.94 -16.56 -7.32
N GLU A 28 -25.78 -17.54 -7.00
CA GLU A 28 -26.70 -18.16 -7.95
C GLU A 28 -27.81 -17.18 -8.34
N GLU A 29 -28.48 -16.56 -7.37
CA GLU A 29 -29.53 -15.57 -7.62
C GLU A 29 -28.99 -14.35 -8.39
N LEU A 30 -27.79 -13.85 -8.06
CA LEU A 30 -27.19 -12.74 -8.80
C LEU A 30 -26.90 -13.15 -10.25
N ALA A 31 -26.33 -14.33 -10.49
CA ALA A 31 -26.05 -14.81 -11.83
C ALA A 31 -27.35 -14.98 -12.65
N GLU A 32 -28.41 -15.52 -12.05
CA GLU A 32 -29.73 -15.63 -12.68
C GLU A 32 -30.33 -14.26 -13.04
N ARG A 33 -30.27 -13.31 -12.11
CA ARG A 33 -30.78 -11.94 -12.32
C ARG A 33 -30.02 -11.25 -13.45
N VAL A 34 -28.68 -11.29 -13.44
CA VAL A 34 -27.83 -10.73 -14.51
C VAL A 34 -28.18 -11.36 -15.85
N ASN A 35 -28.35 -12.68 -15.91
CA ASN A 35 -28.65 -13.41 -17.14
C ASN A 35 -30.07 -13.16 -17.67
N SER A 36 -31.03 -12.84 -16.80
CA SER A 36 -32.40 -12.52 -17.16
C SER A 36 -32.56 -11.10 -17.73
N SER A 37 -31.68 -10.18 -17.35
CA SER A 37 -31.78 -8.75 -17.71
C SER A 37 -31.20 -8.37 -19.08
N GLY A 38 -30.66 -9.29 -19.88
CA GLY A 38 -30.14 -8.92 -21.21
C GLY A 38 -29.61 -10.07 -22.08
N ALA A 39 -29.44 -9.80 -23.38
CA ALA A 39 -29.00 -10.75 -24.40
C ALA A 39 -27.46 -10.96 -24.48
N GLY A 40 -26.72 -10.50 -23.47
CA GLY A 40 -25.26 -10.59 -23.42
C GLY A 40 -24.74 -11.99 -23.09
N LYS A 41 -23.41 -12.15 -23.04
CA LYS A 41 -22.76 -13.40 -22.63
C LYS A 41 -23.27 -13.81 -21.24
N ARG A 42 -23.49 -15.11 -21.03
CA ARG A 42 -23.94 -15.63 -19.74
C ARG A 42 -22.85 -15.47 -18.68
N LEU A 43 -23.23 -14.99 -17.49
CA LEU A 43 -22.43 -15.04 -16.28
C LEU A 43 -22.76 -16.32 -15.53
N THR A 44 -21.78 -17.19 -15.30
CA THR A 44 -21.98 -18.42 -14.51
C THR A 44 -21.66 -18.17 -13.05
N THR A 45 -22.32 -18.88 -12.13
CA THR A 45 -22.06 -18.83 -10.69
C THR A 45 -20.58 -19.10 -10.38
N THR A 46 -19.96 -20.08 -11.04
CA THR A 46 -18.52 -20.37 -10.90
C THR A 46 -17.64 -19.23 -11.38
N HIS A 47 -17.99 -18.56 -12.48
CA HIS A 47 -17.23 -17.41 -12.95
C HIS A 47 -17.35 -16.25 -11.97
N LEU A 48 -18.56 -15.92 -11.51
CA LEU A 48 -18.82 -14.90 -10.50
C LEU A 48 -18.03 -15.18 -9.21
N SER A 49 -18.06 -16.41 -8.70
CA SER A 49 -17.32 -16.82 -7.50
C SER A 49 -15.81 -16.59 -7.64
N ARG A 50 -15.25 -16.92 -8.81
CA ARG A 50 -13.84 -16.67 -9.11
C ARG A 50 -13.53 -15.18 -9.25
N VAL A 51 -14.43 -14.38 -9.82
CA VAL A 51 -14.30 -12.92 -9.90
C VAL A 51 -14.30 -12.31 -8.51
N GLU A 52 -15.28 -12.65 -7.66
CA GLU A 52 -15.36 -12.19 -6.26
C GLU A 52 -14.11 -12.57 -5.46
N SER A 53 -13.49 -13.70 -5.79
CA SER A 53 -12.24 -14.16 -5.19
C SER A 53 -10.97 -13.53 -5.76
N GLY A 54 -11.06 -12.65 -6.77
CA GLY A 54 -9.92 -12.06 -7.48
C GLY A 54 -9.14 -13.05 -8.37
N LEU A 55 -9.76 -14.17 -8.75
CA LEU A 55 -9.16 -15.27 -9.53
C LEU A 55 -9.62 -15.32 -11.00
N ALA A 56 -10.52 -14.42 -11.40
CA ALA A 56 -11.00 -14.27 -12.77
C ALA A 56 -11.23 -12.80 -13.10
N ARG A 57 -11.08 -12.47 -14.38
CA ARG A 57 -11.43 -11.15 -14.91
C ARG A 57 -12.92 -11.08 -15.16
N ILE A 58 -13.49 -9.89 -15.05
CA ILE A 58 -14.86 -9.60 -15.43
C ILE A 58 -14.86 -8.69 -16.67
N THR A 59 -15.88 -8.81 -17.53
CA THR A 59 -16.05 -7.89 -18.66
C THR A 59 -16.81 -6.64 -18.23
N ALA A 60 -16.66 -5.55 -18.97
CA ALA A 60 -17.41 -4.33 -18.69
C ALA A 60 -18.94 -4.54 -18.73
N ASP A 61 -19.42 -5.33 -19.70
CA ASP A 61 -20.83 -5.73 -19.77
C ASP A 61 -21.30 -6.45 -18.50
N HIS A 62 -20.54 -7.43 -18.02
CA HIS A 62 -20.90 -8.16 -16.80
C HIS A 62 -20.86 -7.28 -15.56
N LEU A 63 -19.87 -6.39 -15.46
CA LEU A 63 -19.74 -5.45 -14.35
C LEU A 63 -20.94 -4.50 -14.30
N ALA A 64 -21.28 -3.84 -15.41
CA ALA A 64 -22.43 -2.94 -15.48
C ALA A 64 -23.75 -3.65 -15.14
N ARG A 65 -23.94 -4.88 -15.65
CA ARG A 65 -25.14 -5.68 -15.36
C ARG A 65 -25.21 -6.15 -13.91
N ILE A 66 -24.08 -6.45 -13.27
CA ILE A 66 -24.05 -6.76 -11.83
C ILE A 66 -24.50 -5.55 -11.03
N VAL A 67 -23.94 -4.36 -11.28
CA VAL A 67 -24.31 -3.13 -10.57
C VAL A 67 -25.81 -2.83 -10.75
N GLN A 68 -26.33 -2.98 -11.97
CA GLN A 68 -27.76 -2.84 -12.25
C GLN A 68 -28.60 -3.87 -11.48
N ALA A 69 -28.17 -5.14 -11.47
CA ALA A 69 -28.89 -6.24 -10.82
C ALA A 69 -28.90 -6.11 -9.29
N THR A 70 -27.88 -5.50 -8.69
CA THR A 70 -27.83 -5.22 -7.24
C THR A 70 -28.49 -3.89 -6.87
N GLY A 71 -28.93 -3.09 -7.85
CA GLY A 71 -29.56 -1.80 -7.62
C GLY A 71 -28.58 -0.67 -7.29
N GLY A 72 -27.29 -0.85 -7.60
CA GLY A 72 -26.28 0.19 -7.43
C GLY A 72 -26.46 1.36 -8.41
N PRO A 73 -26.01 2.57 -8.03
CA PRO A 73 -26.12 3.76 -8.89
C PRO A 73 -25.18 3.67 -10.09
N ALA A 74 -25.45 4.45 -11.15
CA ALA A 74 -24.60 4.51 -12.34
C ALA A 74 -23.14 4.91 -12.03
N SER A 75 -22.94 5.82 -11.07
CA SER A 75 -21.61 6.22 -10.59
C SER A 75 -20.78 5.04 -10.07
N LYS A 76 -21.43 3.98 -9.57
CA LYS A 76 -20.74 2.77 -9.11
C LYS A 76 -20.19 1.94 -10.27
N VAL A 77 -20.81 2.02 -11.45
CA VAL A 77 -20.27 1.39 -12.66
C VAL A 77 -18.95 2.05 -13.02
N ASP A 78 -18.91 3.39 -13.03
CA ASP A 78 -17.71 4.15 -13.39
C ASP A 78 -16.55 3.86 -12.41
N GLU A 79 -16.80 3.89 -11.10
CA GLU A 79 -15.83 3.50 -10.06
C GLU A 79 -15.25 2.10 -10.29
N LEU A 80 -16.11 1.10 -10.51
CA LEU A 80 -15.66 -0.27 -10.66
C LEU A 80 -15.00 -0.52 -12.01
N GLU A 81 -15.37 0.22 -13.06
CA GLU A 81 -14.69 0.19 -14.35
C GLU A 81 -13.26 0.71 -14.25
N GLU A 82 -13.01 1.79 -13.52
CA GLU A 82 -11.65 2.28 -13.25
C GLU A 82 -10.79 1.19 -12.58
N LEU A 83 -11.33 0.54 -11.54
CA LEU A 83 -10.65 -0.54 -10.83
C LEU A 83 -10.46 -1.78 -11.72
N ARG A 84 -11.42 -2.11 -12.58
CA ARG A 84 -11.33 -3.19 -13.57
C ARG A 84 -10.23 -2.90 -14.60
N HIS A 85 -10.15 -1.68 -15.10
CA HIS A 85 -9.09 -1.25 -16.02
C HIS A 85 -7.71 -1.37 -15.35
N ARG A 86 -7.55 -0.84 -14.14
CA ARG A 86 -6.30 -0.98 -13.37
C ARG A 86 -5.92 -2.44 -13.11
N ALA A 87 -6.89 -3.31 -12.82
CA ALA A 87 -6.64 -4.74 -12.62
C ALA A 87 -6.17 -5.47 -13.89
N ASP A 88 -6.50 -4.96 -15.08
CA ASP A 88 -6.05 -5.50 -16.37
C ASP A 88 -4.67 -4.94 -16.80
N GLU A 89 -4.23 -3.83 -16.22
CA GLU A 89 -2.96 -3.19 -16.55
C GLU A 89 -1.74 -4.01 -16.13
N ARG A 90 -0.73 -3.96 -16.99
CA ARG A 90 0.59 -4.50 -16.67
C ARG A 90 1.39 -3.47 -15.88
N GLY A 91 1.29 -3.53 -14.56
CA GLY A 91 2.07 -2.65 -13.68
C GLY A 91 3.57 -2.68 -13.97
N TRP A 92 4.23 -1.53 -13.85
CA TRP A 92 5.64 -1.36 -14.18
C TRP A 92 6.55 -2.23 -13.29
N TRP A 93 6.14 -2.53 -12.06
CA TRP A 93 6.88 -3.36 -11.11
C TRP A 93 7.01 -4.83 -11.54
N GLN A 94 6.24 -5.27 -12.55
CA GLN A 94 6.27 -6.66 -13.00
C GLN A 94 7.63 -7.09 -13.55
N GLU A 95 8.48 -6.16 -13.99
CA GLU A 95 9.84 -6.46 -14.43
C GLU A 95 10.77 -6.85 -13.27
N TYR A 96 10.42 -6.48 -12.04
CA TYR A 96 11.20 -6.82 -10.85
C TYR A 96 10.80 -8.15 -10.22
N ARG A 97 9.72 -8.79 -10.70
CA ARG A 97 9.20 -10.08 -10.20
C ARG A 97 10.25 -11.16 -9.95
N PRO A 98 11.28 -11.35 -10.81
CA PRO A 98 12.30 -12.37 -10.56
C PRO A 98 13.17 -12.11 -9.31
N TYR A 99 13.17 -10.88 -8.79
CA TYR A 99 14.07 -10.40 -7.75
C TYR A 99 13.37 -10.14 -6.41
N VAL A 100 12.03 -10.10 -6.39
CA VAL A 100 11.26 -9.76 -5.18
C VAL A 100 10.28 -10.85 -4.75
N PRO A 101 10.08 -11.05 -3.44
CA PRO A 101 8.94 -11.79 -2.93
C PRO A 101 7.61 -11.17 -3.37
N GLU A 102 6.56 -12.00 -3.42
CA GLU A 102 5.21 -11.57 -3.80
C GLU A 102 4.66 -10.38 -3.00
N PRO A 103 4.81 -10.30 -1.66
CA PRO A 103 4.32 -9.15 -0.90
C PRO A 103 4.98 -7.83 -1.31
N VAL A 104 6.25 -7.85 -1.70
CA VAL A 104 6.98 -6.65 -2.14
C VAL A 104 6.51 -6.20 -3.53
N GLU A 105 6.16 -7.14 -4.40
CA GLU A 105 5.48 -6.83 -5.67
C GLU A 105 4.13 -6.13 -5.41
N MET A 106 3.33 -6.68 -4.51
CA MET A 106 2.02 -6.13 -4.14
C MET A 106 2.14 -4.80 -3.41
N LEU A 107 3.21 -4.57 -2.66
CA LEU A 107 3.52 -3.28 -2.04
C LEU A 107 3.75 -2.19 -3.09
N ALA A 108 4.37 -2.51 -4.22
CA ALA A 108 4.51 -1.58 -5.35
C ALA A 108 3.16 -1.31 -6.02
N GLU A 109 2.34 -2.35 -6.22
CA GLU A 109 0.97 -2.22 -6.74
C GLU A 109 0.10 -1.32 -5.86
N LEU A 110 0.14 -1.52 -4.55
CA LEU A 110 -0.57 -0.71 -3.55
C LEU A 110 -0.13 0.74 -3.58
N GLY A 111 1.18 0.98 -3.60
CA GLY A 111 1.74 2.34 -3.60
C GLY A 111 1.40 3.14 -4.87
N GLU A 112 1.34 2.50 -6.03
CA GLU A 112 0.95 3.14 -7.29
C GLU A 112 -0.49 3.67 -7.25
N ASP A 113 -1.41 2.89 -6.67
CA ASP A 113 -2.85 3.21 -6.68
C ASP A 113 -3.28 4.12 -5.52
N ALA A 114 -2.43 4.29 -4.50
CA ALA A 114 -2.80 4.96 -3.26
C ALA A 114 -2.85 6.48 -3.44
N THR A 115 -3.92 7.12 -2.96
CA THR A 115 -4.02 8.59 -2.88
C THR A 115 -3.33 9.13 -1.65
N SER A 116 -3.34 8.39 -0.54
CA SER A 116 -2.56 8.72 0.65
C SER A 116 -1.93 7.50 1.30
N ILE A 117 -0.82 7.73 2.01
CA ILE A 117 -0.03 6.69 2.67
C ILE A 117 0.22 7.08 4.12
N ARG A 118 0.04 6.14 5.05
CA ARG A 118 0.44 6.32 6.45
C ARG A 118 1.39 5.21 6.84
N SER A 119 2.53 5.51 7.45
CA SER A 119 3.46 4.49 7.90
C SER A 119 3.85 4.63 9.36
N TYR A 120 4.16 3.47 9.94
CA TYR A 120 4.77 3.37 11.25
C TYR A 120 6.02 2.49 11.11
N ASP A 121 7.19 3.11 11.30
CA ASP A 121 8.48 2.51 10.99
C ASP A 121 9.35 2.43 12.25
N LEU A 122 9.78 1.21 12.57
CA LEU A 122 10.44 0.92 13.85
C LEU A 122 11.97 0.90 13.76
N ALA A 123 12.53 0.49 12.62
CA ALA A 123 13.95 0.17 12.50
C ALA A 123 14.71 1.02 11.48
N PHE A 124 14.07 1.39 10.37
CA PHE A 124 14.70 2.13 9.28
C PHE A 124 13.80 3.25 8.80
N VAL A 125 14.39 4.25 8.14
CA VAL A 125 13.62 5.31 7.50
C VAL A 125 12.68 4.68 6.48
N GLN A 126 11.43 5.16 6.41
CA GLN A 126 10.46 4.65 5.45
C GLN A 126 11.03 4.67 4.02
N GLY A 127 10.92 3.55 3.30
CA GLY A 127 11.51 3.32 1.97
C GLY A 127 11.13 4.36 0.90
N LEU A 128 9.97 5.01 1.03
CA LEU A 128 9.60 6.11 0.12
C LEU A 128 10.35 7.42 0.39
N LEU A 129 10.97 7.53 1.57
CA LEU A 129 11.71 8.70 2.06
C LEU A 129 13.22 8.44 2.15
N GLN A 130 13.71 7.32 1.59
CA GLN A 130 15.13 6.96 1.65
C GLN A 130 15.94 7.58 0.51
N THR A 131 17.18 7.99 0.75
CA THR A 131 18.12 8.24 -0.35
C THR A 131 18.60 6.93 -0.96
N GLU A 132 19.15 6.98 -2.16
CA GLU A 132 19.65 5.79 -2.86
C GLU A 132 20.72 5.05 -2.04
N ARG A 133 21.70 5.79 -1.49
CA ARG A 133 22.79 5.22 -0.67
C ARG A 133 22.28 4.61 0.64
N TYR A 134 21.28 5.24 1.27
CA TYR A 134 20.66 4.67 2.47
C TYR A 134 19.88 3.40 2.12
N ALA A 135 19.13 3.40 1.02
CA ALA A 135 18.40 2.24 0.54
C ALA A 135 19.32 1.06 0.22
N GLU A 136 20.46 1.30 -0.44
CA GLU A 136 21.49 0.30 -0.72
C GLU A 136 22.03 -0.32 0.57
N ALA A 137 22.35 0.50 1.58
CA ALA A 137 22.84 0.02 2.87
C ALA A 137 21.81 -0.85 3.61
N VAL A 138 20.54 -0.45 3.63
CA VAL A 138 19.45 -1.24 4.25
C VAL A 138 19.23 -2.56 3.51
N ILE A 139 19.12 -2.52 2.17
CA ILE A 139 18.89 -3.72 1.35
C ILE A 139 20.08 -4.69 1.47
N GLY A 140 21.30 -4.16 1.42
CA GLY A 140 22.53 -4.95 1.53
C GLY A 140 22.74 -5.60 2.90
N ALA A 141 22.10 -5.08 3.96
CA ALA A 141 22.10 -5.70 5.28
C ALA A 141 21.20 -6.95 5.37
N ALA A 142 20.15 -7.05 4.54
CA ALA A 142 19.19 -8.16 4.50
C ALA A 142 19.73 -9.43 3.78
N ARG A 143 20.98 -9.81 4.07
CA ARG A 143 21.74 -10.87 3.34
C ARG A 143 21.11 -12.26 3.39
N ALA A 144 20.27 -12.54 4.39
CA ALA A 144 19.56 -13.81 4.48
C ALA A 144 18.48 -13.97 3.39
N HIS A 145 18.02 -12.86 2.81
CA HIS A 145 16.87 -12.83 1.90
C HIS A 145 17.17 -12.21 0.53
N VAL A 146 18.30 -11.48 0.40
CA VAL A 146 18.67 -10.77 -0.82
C VAL A 146 20.02 -11.27 -1.35
N LYS A 147 20.06 -11.71 -2.61
CA LYS A 147 21.32 -12.02 -3.27
C LYS A 147 22.04 -10.71 -3.63
N PRO A 148 23.36 -10.61 -3.47
CA PRO A 148 24.10 -9.39 -3.79
C PRO A 148 23.85 -8.86 -5.22
N VAL A 149 23.68 -9.76 -6.20
CA VAL A 149 23.39 -9.40 -7.60
C VAL A 149 22.04 -8.73 -7.81
N ASP A 150 21.12 -8.86 -6.85
CA ASP A 150 19.76 -8.31 -6.95
C ASP A 150 19.64 -6.94 -6.27
N ILE A 151 20.65 -6.49 -5.51
CA ILE A 151 20.60 -5.24 -4.71
C ILE A 151 20.26 -4.03 -5.60
N ASP A 152 20.98 -3.83 -6.70
CA ASP A 152 20.76 -2.70 -7.61
C ASP A 152 19.33 -2.67 -8.14
N ARG A 153 18.73 -3.84 -8.42
CA ARG A 153 17.34 -3.95 -8.88
C ARG A 153 16.34 -3.59 -7.79
N LEU A 154 16.63 -3.92 -6.54
CA LEU A 154 15.78 -3.58 -5.41
C LEU A 154 15.88 -2.10 -5.04
N VAL A 155 17.07 -1.51 -5.16
CA VAL A 155 17.29 -0.07 -5.01
C VAL A 155 16.52 0.67 -6.10
N ASP A 156 16.67 0.27 -7.37
CA ASP A 156 15.94 0.86 -8.50
C ASP A 156 14.42 0.74 -8.33
N LEU A 157 13.90 -0.43 -7.91
CA LEU A 157 12.49 -0.59 -7.56
C LEU A 157 12.05 0.43 -6.50
N ARG A 158 12.83 0.58 -5.42
CA ARG A 158 12.50 1.53 -4.33
C ARG A 158 12.51 2.97 -4.84
N MET A 159 13.54 3.38 -5.55
CA MET A 159 13.65 4.74 -6.10
C MET A 159 12.52 5.03 -7.10
N ARG A 160 12.10 4.05 -7.89
CA ARG A 160 10.98 4.21 -8.81
C ARG A 160 9.64 4.39 -8.08
N ARG A 161 9.43 3.70 -6.95
CA ARG A 161 8.24 3.91 -6.10
C ARG A 161 8.17 5.31 -5.52
N GLN A 162 9.31 5.94 -5.21
CA GLN A 162 9.35 7.28 -4.62
C GLN A 162 8.74 8.36 -5.51
N LYS A 163 8.71 8.14 -6.83
CA LYS A 163 8.10 9.07 -7.78
C LYS A 163 6.63 9.36 -7.47
N ARG A 164 5.94 8.46 -6.75
CA ARG A 164 4.56 8.67 -6.29
C ARG A 164 4.40 9.93 -5.43
N LEU A 165 5.41 10.31 -4.65
CA LEU A 165 5.34 11.48 -3.76
C LEU A 165 5.22 12.82 -4.51
N SER A 166 5.53 12.84 -5.80
CA SER A 166 5.47 14.03 -6.66
C SER A 166 4.33 13.98 -7.67
N ASP A 167 3.45 12.97 -7.57
CA ASP A 167 2.31 12.81 -8.47
C ASP A 167 1.19 13.81 -8.13
N PRO A 168 0.58 14.52 -9.09
CA PRO A 168 -0.44 15.53 -8.79
C PRO A 168 -1.71 15.01 -8.12
N ASP A 169 -2.02 13.72 -8.24
CA ASP A 169 -3.17 13.05 -7.62
C ASP A 169 -2.82 12.41 -6.27
N PHE A 170 -1.58 12.56 -5.78
CA PHE A 170 -1.16 12.10 -4.46
C PHE A 170 -1.52 13.14 -3.39
N GLU A 171 -2.45 12.79 -2.51
CA GLU A 171 -2.95 13.65 -1.43
C GLU A 171 -1.92 13.83 -0.31
N GLY A 172 -1.06 12.84 -0.10
CA GLY A 172 0.08 12.96 0.79
C GLY A 172 0.41 11.74 1.63
N MET A 173 1.47 11.88 2.41
CA MET A 173 2.03 10.83 3.25
C MET A 173 2.22 11.31 4.68
N ALA A 174 1.89 10.48 5.67
CA ALA A 174 2.29 10.68 7.06
C ALA A 174 3.18 9.52 7.52
N ALA A 175 4.44 9.79 7.83
CA ALA A 175 5.40 8.82 8.32
C ALA A 175 5.66 9.04 9.82
N VAL A 176 5.37 8.02 10.64
CA VAL A 176 5.73 8.01 12.06
C VAL A 176 6.90 7.06 12.25
N MET A 177 8.03 7.58 12.70
CA MET A 177 9.24 6.79 12.90
C MET A 177 9.67 6.86 14.36
N THR A 178 10.23 5.79 14.91
CA THR A 178 10.83 5.86 16.25
C THR A 178 12.10 6.73 16.23
N GLU A 179 12.45 7.34 17.36
CA GLU A 179 13.71 8.08 17.48
C GLU A 179 14.95 7.21 17.17
N GLY A 180 14.85 5.89 17.37
CA GLY A 180 15.89 4.93 16.98
C GLY A 180 16.19 4.94 15.48
N VAL A 181 15.18 5.20 14.63
CA VAL A 181 15.33 5.27 13.17
C VAL A 181 16.27 6.40 12.75
N ILE A 182 16.15 7.57 13.39
CA ILE A 182 16.95 8.74 13.02
C ILE A 182 18.34 8.75 13.69
N ARG A 183 18.54 7.93 14.73
CA ARG A 183 19.81 7.82 15.47
C ARG A 183 20.68 6.63 15.06
N THR A 184 20.13 5.63 14.37
CA THR A 184 20.91 4.47 13.92
C THR A 184 21.75 4.85 12.70
N ILE A 185 23.09 4.74 12.81
CA ILE A 185 24.01 5.09 11.72
C ILE A 185 23.99 3.99 10.64
N VAL A 186 23.16 4.19 9.63
CA VAL A 186 23.05 3.30 8.47
C VAL A 186 23.95 3.80 7.34
N GLY A 187 24.78 2.93 6.78
CA GLY A 187 25.70 3.27 5.68
C GLY A 187 26.86 4.19 6.07
N GLY A 188 27.03 4.50 7.36
CA GLY A 188 28.05 5.43 7.87
C GLY A 188 27.53 6.86 8.05
N HIS A 189 28.34 7.71 8.69
CA HIS A 189 27.95 9.07 9.08
C HIS A 189 27.55 9.96 7.89
N GLU A 190 28.25 9.83 6.76
CA GLU A 190 27.96 10.61 5.55
C GLU A 190 26.58 10.25 4.97
N VAL A 191 26.30 8.96 4.81
CA VAL A 191 25.02 8.45 4.29
C VAL A 191 23.87 8.82 5.22
N MET A 192 24.08 8.68 6.54
CA MET A 192 23.05 9.03 7.51
C MET A 192 22.75 10.53 7.53
N ARG A 193 23.78 11.38 7.44
CA ARG A 193 23.61 12.83 7.34
C ARG A 193 22.85 13.23 6.08
N GLU A 194 23.21 12.65 4.93
CA GLU A 194 22.49 12.84 3.66
C GLU A 194 21.02 12.43 3.80
N GLN A 195 20.74 11.30 4.44
CA GLN A 195 19.39 10.80 4.68
C GLN A 195 18.56 11.74 5.57
N LEU A 196 19.12 12.24 6.68
CA LEU A 196 18.41 13.17 7.57
C LEU A 196 18.15 14.52 6.88
N GLN A 197 19.11 15.03 6.10
CA GLN A 197 18.93 16.22 5.28
C GLN A 197 17.80 16.02 4.25
N HIS A 198 17.76 14.84 3.62
CA HIS A 198 16.72 14.49 2.67
C HIS A 198 15.33 14.48 3.32
N LEU A 199 15.18 13.94 4.53
CA LEU A 199 13.90 13.95 5.27
C LEU A 199 13.36 15.36 5.49
N ILE A 200 14.21 16.30 5.90
CA ILE A 200 13.83 17.70 6.08
C ILE A 200 13.38 18.30 4.75
N LYS A 201 14.13 18.03 3.67
CA LYS A 201 13.82 18.55 2.34
C LYS A 201 12.48 18.02 1.82
N VAL A 202 12.23 16.71 1.88
CA VAL A 202 10.98 16.13 1.35
C VAL A 202 9.76 16.57 2.16
N ALA A 203 9.89 16.73 3.48
CA ALA A 203 8.80 17.25 4.32
C ALA A 203 8.46 18.71 4.01
N HIS A 204 9.41 19.48 3.45
CA HIS A 204 9.20 20.85 3.00
C HIS A 204 8.64 20.93 1.58
N ASP A 205 9.16 20.13 0.65
CA ASP A 205 8.91 20.28 -0.78
C ASP A 205 7.70 19.46 -1.29
N LEU A 206 7.29 18.41 -0.57
CA LEU A 206 6.27 17.45 -0.98
C LEU A 206 5.18 17.33 0.08
N PRO A 207 4.00 16.75 -0.23
CA PRO A 207 2.93 16.54 0.75
C PRO A 207 3.28 15.41 1.74
N VAL A 208 4.33 15.58 2.53
CA VAL A 208 4.89 14.59 3.45
C VAL A 208 4.97 15.17 4.86
N ALA A 209 4.29 14.54 5.82
CA ALA A 209 4.42 14.81 7.24
C ALA A 209 5.33 13.76 7.89
N VAL A 210 6.41 14.21 8.54
CA VAL A 210 7.32 13.35 9.30
C VAL A 210 7.10 13.57 10.79
N HIS A 211 6.80 12.49 11.50
CA HIS A 211 6.66 12.44 12.94
C HIS A 211 7.74 11.54 13.55
N VAL A 212 8.37 12.01 14.61
CA VAL A 212 9.31 11.22 15.41
C VAL A 212 8.65 10.87 16.73
N LEU A 213 8.57 9.57 17.02
CA LEU A 213 8.14 9.04 18.31
C LEU A 213 9.37 9.01 19.25
N PRO A 214 9.48 9.96 20.20
CA PRO A 214 10.69 10.14 20.99
C PRO A 214 10.84 9.04 22.04
N PHE A 215 12.05 8.74 22.50
CA PHE A 215 12.27 7.70 23.51
C PHE A 215 11.50 7.94 24.81
N VAL A 216 11.23 9.21 25.14
CA VAL A 216 10.43 9.60 26.32
C VAL A 216 8.95 9.21 26.22
N ALA A 217 8.45 8.84 25.03
CA ALA A 217 7.09 8.33 24.85
C ALA A 217 6.88 6.97 25.52
N GLY A 218 7.96 6.22 25.78
CA GLY A 218 7.90 4.94 26.49
C GLY A 218 7.52 3.77 25.58
N ALA A 219 6.53 2.98 26.01
CA ALA A 219 6.16 1.75 25.31
C ALA A 219 5.53 2.04 23.95
N LEU A 220 6.04 1.39 22.90
CA LEU A 220 5.59 1.55 21.53
C LEU A 220 4.17 0.96 21.32
N PRO A 221 3.26 1.65 20.63
CA PRO A 221 2.02 1.05 20.18
C PRO A 221 2.33 0.07 19.05
N GLY A 222 2.35 -1.23 19.36
CA GLY A 222 2.65 -2.29 18.39
C GLY A 222 4.14 -2.65 18.30
N SER A 223 4.44 -3.71 17.55
CA SER A 223 5.80 -4.28 17.45
C SER A 223 6.26 -4.52 16.02
N ASP A 224 5.40 -4.30 15.03
CA ASP A 224 5.72 -4.47 13.61
C ASP A 224 5.72 -3.11 12.90
N SER A 225 6.56 -2.98 11.88
CA SER A 225 6.48 -1.85 10.95
C SER A 225 5.35 -2.08 9.96
N LEU A 226 4.59 -1.04 9.65
CA LEU A 226 3.42 -1.17 8.78
C LEU A 226 3.17 0.07 7.93
N VAL A 227 2.47 -0.14 6.81
CA VAL A 227 2.08 0.90 5.85
C VAL A 227 0.62 0.72 5.50
N ILE A 228 -0.17 1.78 5.66
CA ILE A 228 -1.59 1.85 5.33
C ILE A 228 -1.74 2.65 4.02
N PHE A 229 -2.50 2.10 3.09
CA PHE A 229 -2.82 2.67 1.80
C PHE A 229 -4.31 3.01 1.74
N THR A 230 -4.60 4.25 1.38
CA THR A 230 -5.95 4.74 1.07
C THR A 230 -6.08 4.94 -0.43
N PHE A 231 -7.28 4.77 -0.98
CA PHE A 231 -7.55 4.84 -2.42
C PHE A 231 -8.64 5.89 -2.73
N PRO A 232 -8.82 6.30 -3.99
CA PRO A 232 -9.69 7.42 -4.36
C PRO A 232 -11.16 7.24 -3.97
N HIS A 233 -11.67 6.00 -3.94
CA HIS A 233 -13.09 5.72 -3.76
C HIS A 233 -13.36 5.12 -2.38
N GLU A 234 -14.35 5.66 -1.65
CA GLU A 234 -14.70 5.19 -0.29
C GLU A 234 -14.97 3.68 -0.22
N GLY A 235 -15.51 3.10 -1.31
CA GLY A 235 -15.81 1.68 -1.41
C GLY A 235 -14.57 0.78 -1.41
N ASP A 236 -13.39 1.31 -1.74
CA ASP A 236 -12.16 0.53 -1.89
C ASP A 236 -11.61 0.03 -0.55
N GLY A 237 -12.02 0.67 0.55
CA GLY A 237 -11.44 0.45 1.87
C GLY A 237 -9.96 0.83 1.93
N GLU A 238 -9.28 0.42 2.99
CA GLU A 238 -7.83 0.58 3.12
C GLU A 238 -7.14 -0.78 2.98
N ALA A 239 -5.87 -0.76 2.59
CA ALA A 239 -5.01 -1.94 2.63
C ALA A 239 -3.83 -1.66 3.56
N VAL A 240 -3.39 -2.68 4.29
CA VAL A 240 -2.24 -2.58 5.20
C VAL A 240 -1.18 -3.58 4.78
N PHE A 241 0.03 -3.10 4.54
CA PHE A 241 1.23 -3.92 4.45
C PHE A 241 1.91 -3.95 5.82
N VAL A 242 2.13 -5.13 6.37
CA VAL A 242 2.90 -5.33 7.60
C VAL A 242 4.17 -6.07 7.25
N ASP A 243 5.31 -5.52 7.64
CA ASP A 243 6.61 -6.15 7.41
C ASP A 243 7.12 -6.80 8.69
N SER A 244 7.64 -8.02 8.56
CA SER A 244 8.27 -8.75 9.65
C SER A 244 9.45 -9.55 9.11
N ASP A 245 10.40 -9.88 9.98
CA ASP A 245 11.62 -10.62 9.62
C ASP A 245 11.34 -11.94 8.89
N THR A 246 10.20 -12.57 9.15
CA THR A 246 9.86 -13.89 8.60
C THR A 246 8.99 -13.81 7.35
N ALA A 247 8.07 -12.87 7.30
CA ALA A 247 7.14 -12.70 6.19
C ALA A 247 6.47 -11.33 6.25
N SER A 248 6.41 -10.65 5.11
CA SER A 248 5.51 -9.51 4.94
C SER A 248 4.10 -9.99 4.58
N ARG A 249 3.08 -9.31 5.08
CA ARG A 249 1.66 -9.64 4.89
C ARG A 249 0.87 -8.44 4.41
N ILE A 250 -0.21 -8.72 3.69
CA ILE A 250 -1.18 -7.71 3.26
C ILE A 250 -2.54 -8.04 3.85
N TYR A 251 -3.15 -7.04 4.48
CA TYR A 251 -4.50 -7.10 5.01
C TYR A 251 -5.39 -6.11 4.27
N GLU A 252 -6.55 -6.60 3.84
CA GLU A 252 -7.59 -5.81 3.15
C GLU A 252 -8.96 -6.03 3.83
N ASP A 253 -8.97 -6.79 4.94
CA ASP A 253 -10.18 -7.09 5.70
C ASP A 253 -10.36 -6.06 6.81
N ARG A 254 -11.62 -5.73 7.11
CA ARG A 254 -11.98 -4.61 7.99
C ARG A 254 -11.33 -4.70 9.36
N ASP A 255 -11.32 -5.87 9.99
CA ASP A 255 -10.85 -6.01 11.38
C ASP A 255 -9.33 -5.87 11.52
N PRO A 256 -8.48 -6.58 10.75
CA PRO A 256 -7.03 -6.35 10.77
C PRO A 256 -6.64 -4.91 10.37
N VAL A 257 -7.30 -4.35 9.36
CA VAL A 257 -7.08 -2.96 8.93
C VAL A 257 -7.39 -2.00 10.08
N LYS A 258 -8.53 -2.16 10.75
CA LYS A 258 -8.93 -1.32 11.89
C LYS A 258 -7.93 -1.39 13.04
N GLN A 259 -7.40 -2.58 13.35
CA GLN A 259 -6.37 -2.75 14.38
C GLN A 259 -5.08 -1.99 14.03
N CYS A 260 -4.60 -2.13 12.79
CA CYS A 260 -3.39 -1.42 12.33
C CYS A 260 -3.60 0.11 12.30
N THR A 261 -4.77 0.56 11.85
CA THR A 261 -5.14 1.99 11.88
C THR A 261 -5.15 2.54 13.31
N TYR A 262 -5.66 1.78 14.28
CA TYR A 262 -5.58 2.16 15.69
C TYR A 262 -4.12 2.30 16.17
N THR A 263 -3.27 1.34 15.82
CA THR A 263 -1.84 1.36 16.15
C THR A 263 -1.14 2.62 15.62
N VAL A 264 -1.32 2.95 14.33
CA VAL A 264 -0.73 4.16 13.73
C VAL A 264 -1.25 5.42 14.39
N ASN A 265 -2.56 5.51 14.62
CA ASN A 265 -3.16 6.68 15.26
C ASN A 265 -2.64 6.87 16.70
N ALA A 266 -2.43 5.78 17.44
CA ALA A 266 -1.80 5.83 18.76
C ALA A 266 -0.34 6.29 18.68
N ALA A 267 0.41 5.85 17.66
CA ALA A 267 1.79 6.29 17.43
C ALA A 267 1.86 7.79 17.12
N VAL A 268 1.00 8.30 16.23
CA VAL A 268 0.90 9.74 15.93
C VAL A 268 0.58 10.54 17.19
N ALA A 269 -0.36 10.07 18.02
CA ALA A 269 -0.78 10.78 19.24
C ALA A 269 0.34 10.89 20.30
N GLN A 270 1.34 10.01 20.25
CA GLN A 270 2.49 10.01 21.16
C GLN A 270 3.74 10.64 20.54
N ALA A 271 3.74 10.84 19.22
CA ALA A 271 4.86 11.41 18.51
C ALA A 271 4.92 12.93 18.69
N LEU A 272 6.11 13.48 18.44
CA LEU A 272 6.31 14.91 18.33
C LEU A 272 5.46 15.50 17.19
N SER A 273 5.15 16.79 17.29
CA SER A 273 4.57 17.50 16.14
C SER A 273 5.53 17.48 14.95
N VAL A 274 5.04 17.74 13.74
CA VAL A 274 5.91 17.76 12.53
C VAL A 274 7.08 18.74 12.72
N ARG A 275 6.84 19.92 13.29
CA ARG A 275 7.89 20.91 13.54
C ARG A 275 8.95 20.38 14.51
N GLU A 276 8.53 19.90 15.68
CA GLU A 276 9.44 19.38 16.71
C GLU A 276 10.20 18.13 16.22
N SER A 277 9.57 17.33 15.35
CA SER A 277 10.20 16.18 14.70
C SER A 277 11.33 16.61 13.77
N LEU A 278 11.09 17.65 12.96
CA LEU A 278 12.12 18.20 12.07
C LEU A 278 13.25 18.89 12.85
N ASP A 279 12.93 19.57 13.96
CA ASP A 279 13.94 20.15 14.86
C ASP A 279 14.84 19.05 15.47
N LEU A 280 14.24 17.95 15.93
CA LEU A 280 14.99 16.79 16.44
C LEU A 280 15.84 16.13 15.35
N ILE A 281 15.32 15.98 14.13
CA ILE A 281 16.07 15.44 12.99
C ILE A 281 17.29 16.34 12.67
N ALA A 282 17.11 17.66 12.67
CA ALA A 282 18.20 18.60 12.45
C ALA A 282 19.26 18.52 13.55
N GLN A 283 18.84 18.43 14.83
CA GLN A 283 19.75 18.25 15.95
C GLN A 283 20.57 16.96 15.81
N VAL A 284 19.92 15.82 15.53
CA VAL A 284 20.62 14.54 15.36
C VAL A 284 21.59 14.59 14.18
N MET A 285 21.26 15.30 13.12
CA MET A 285 22.16 15.50 11.97
C MET A 285 23.42 16.30 12.31
N GLU A 286 23.33 17.26 13.24
CA GLU A 286 24.49 18.03 13.76
C GLU A 286 25.39 17.18 14.67
N GLU A 287 24.83 16.16 15.32
CA GLU A 287 25.54 15.21 16.21
C GLU A 287 26.37 14.15 15.45
N LEU A 288 26.15 13.96 14.14
CA LEU A 288 26.86 13.01 13.27
C LEU A 288 28.26 13.49 12.84
#